data_AF-A0A970WBV1-F1
#
_entry.id   AF-A0A970WBV1-F1
#
_cell.length_a   1.000
_cell.length_b   1.000
_cell.length_c   1.000
_cell.angle_alpha   90.00
_cell.angle_beta   90.00
_cell.angle_gamma   90.00
#
_symmetry.space_group_name_H-M   'P 1'
#
loop_
_entity.id
_entity.type
_entity.pdbx_description
1 polymer ?
#
loop_
_entity_poly.entity_id
_entity_poly.type
_entity_poly.pdbx_seq_one_letter_code
_entity_poly.pdbx_strand_id
1 'polypeptide(L)'
;MYNAKPVKILSRCATFELETDTCFNAPSEFKIFLGGDEIKACSRNIFTLYNLSPAMSYNMRLSNGDGTDVSVSFVTKNESLLIDASRFGAVGDGETDCTSALSAAIAACPKDGTVYVPKGVYKTYPLFLKSDMTLYLDDGAVLLGGVERSHYPVLPGTIQTEHAGEKCLGTWEGNPLDCYAALITALGAKNVAVAGQGIVDGNAQNADWWINVRQRKGAWRPRTMFFSHCDNVSIVGVTVQNSPSWTVHPHYSDNVDALDILIKNPDNSPNTDGFDPESCANVCVLGAVISVGDDCMAVKSGKMYMAENHWKPTENMQVRNCLLERGHGAVVVGSECAGGVNGLKISQCLMENTDRGLRVKTRRGRGER
;
A
#
# COMPACT_ATOMS: atom_id res chain seq x y z
N MET A 1 -0.69 10.36 30.40
CA MET A 1 -0.75 10.22 28.92
C MET A 1 0.62 10.23 28.26
N TYR A 2 0.78 9.47 27.16
CA TYR A 2 2.00 9.40 26.36
C TYR A 2 2.04 10.50 25.31
N ASN A 3 3.22 11.05 25.07
CA ASN A 3 3.43 12.04 24.01
C ASN A 3 3.14 11.42 22.62
N ALA A 4 2.86 12.26 21.63
CA ALA A 4 2.63 11.82 20.26
C ALA A 4 3.39 12.68 19.28
N LYS A 5 3.89 12.07 18.20
CA LYS A 5 4.64 12.76 17.15
C LYS A 5 3.99 12.55 15.78
N PRO A 6 4.02 13.56 14.90
CA PRO A 6 3.61 13.38 13.51
C PRO A 6 4.61 12.46 12.80
N VAL A 7 4.10 11.45 12.10
CA VAL A 7 4.86 10.53 11.24
C VAL A 7 4.81 11.00 9.80
N LYS A 8 3.61 11.30 9.31
CA LYS A 8 3.37 11.75 7.96
C LYS A 8 2.22 12.74 7.95
N ILE A 9 2.40 13.85 7.24
CA ILE A 9 1.35 14.84 7.01
C ILE A 9 1.20 15.00 5.50
N LEU A 10 -0.02 14.74 5.01
CA LEU A 10 -0.46 14.99 3.64
C LEU A 10 -1.37 16.23 3.64
N SER A 11 -1.95 16.58 2.49
CA SER A 11 -2.85 17.73 2.36
C SER A 11 -4.16 17.53 3.14
N ARG A 12 -4.66 16.29 3.22
CA ARG A 12 -5.98 15.97 3.78
C ARG A 12 -6.00 14.89 4.87
N CYS A 13 -4.83 14.39 5.25
CA CYS A 13 -4.71 13.47 6.38
C CYS A 13 -3.34 13.60 7.06
N ALA A 14 -3.27 13.19 8.33
CA ALA A 14 -2.05 13.19 9.11
C ALA A 14 -1.99 11.96 10.02
N THR A 15 -0.89 11.20 9.95
CA THR A 15 -0.63 10.01 10.75
C THR A 15 0.31 10.34 11.90
N PHE A 16 -0.03 9.84 13.08
CA PHE A 16 0.69 10.06 14.33
C PHE A 16 1.08 8.75 14.97
N GLU A 17 2.10 8.83 15.80
CA GLU A 17 2.60 7.73 16.62
C GLU A 17 2.71 8.16 18.07
N LEU A 18 2.18 7.35 18.98
CA LEU A 18 2.39 7.47 20.42
C LEU A 18 3.81 7.03 20.80
N GLU A 19 4.45 7.81 21.67
CA GLU A 19 5.73 7.49 22.29
C GLU A 19 5.54 6.50 23.45
N THR A 20 5.46 5.23 23.11
CA THR A 20 5.31 4.11 24.05
C THR A 20 6.15 2.91 23.62
N ASP A 21 6.43 2.02 24.56
CA ASP A 21 7.14 0.75 24.39
C ASP A 21 6.20 -0.45 24.15
N THR A 22 4.89 -0.25 24.26
CA THR A 22 3.88 -1.29 23.99
C THR A 22 3.86 -1.75 22.53
N CYS A 23 3.37 -2.97 22.30
CA CYS A 23 3.20 -3.53 20.97
C CYS A 23 1.82 -3.19 20.41
N PHE A 24 1.77 -2.50 19.28
CA PHE A 24 0.56 -2.17 18.48
C PHE A 24 -0.52 -1.34 19.19
N ASN A 25 -0.99 -1.78 20.35
CA ASN A 25 -2.01 -1.13 21.16
C ASN A 25 -1.40 -0.14 22.15
N ALA A 26 -2.11 0.96 22.36
CA ALA A 26 -1.80 1.92 23.41
C ALA A 26 -2.01 1.30 24.80
N PRO A 27 -1.28 1.79 25.83
CA PRO A 27 -1.43 1.28 27.21
C PRO A 27 -2.83 1.44 27.80
N SER A 28 -3.60 2.40 27.30
CA SER A 28 -5.01 2.63 27.62
C SER A 28 -5.69 3.32 26.44
N GLU A 29 -7.02 3.21 26.35
CA GLU A 29 -7.79 4.00 25.39
C GLU A 29 -7.62 5.49 25.65
N PHE A 30 -7.57 6.27 24.58
CA PHE A 30 -7.51 7.72 24.62
C PHE A 30 -8.44 8.34 23.59
N LYS A 31 -8.85 9.57 23.86
CA LYS A 31 -9.69 10.40 23.02
C LYS A 31 -8.85 11.44 22.30
N ILE A 32 -9.17 11.67 21.05
CA ILE A 32 -8.53 12.66 20.19
C ILE A 32 -9.51 13.80 19.98
N PHE A 33 -9.03 15.02 20.22
CA PHE A 33 -9.77 16.25 20.04
C PHE A 33 -9.09 17.13 19.00
N LEU A 34 -9.88 17.79 18.16
CA LEU A 34 -9.42 18.72 17.15
C LEU A 34 -10.34 19.95 17.15
N GLY A 35 -9.79 21.14 17.39
CA GLY A 35 -10.62 22.36 17.50
C GLY A 35 -11.54 22.41 18.73
N GLY A 36 -11.31 21.55 19.73
CA GLY A 36 -12.13 21.44 20.94
C GLY A 36 -13.13 20.29 20.92
N ASP A 37 -13.48 19.80 19.73
CA ASP A 37 -14.41 18.69 19.55
C ASP A 37 -13.71 17.33 19.63
N GLU A 38 -14.34 16.35 20.28
CA GLU A 38 -13.90 14.96 20.27
C GLU A 38 -14.17 14.36 18.88
N ILE A 39 -13.12 13.93 18.18
CA ILE A 39 -13.25 13.40 16.82
C ILE A 39 -13.15 11.87 16.76
N LYS A 40 -12.48 11.24 17.74
CA LYS A 40 -12.25 9.79 17.75
C LYS A 40 -11.75 9.28 19.12
N ALA A 41 -12.21 8.10 19.53
CA ALA A 41 -11.56 7.28 20.54
C ALA A 41 -10.60 6.28 19.88
N CYS A 42 -9.43 6.04 20.48
CA CYS A 42 -8.37 5.22 19.93
C CYS A 42 -7.68 4.37 21.00
N SER A 43 -7.32 3.15 20.64
CA SER A 43 -6.60 2.20 21.49
C SER A 43 -5.30 1.71 20.84
N ARG A 44 -4.86 2.35 19.74
CA ARG A 44 -3.67 1.97 18.96
C ARG A 44 -2.55 2.99 19.09
N ASN A 45 -1.31 2.53 18.99
CA ASN A 45 -0.12 3.38 19.00
C ASN A 45 -0.03 4.26 17.75
N ILE A 46 -0.62 3.79 16.64
CA ILE A 46 -0.65 4.49 15.36
C ILE A 46 -2.09 4.84 15.03
N PHE A 47 -2.31 6.09 14.64
CA PHE A 47 -3.61 6.56 14.21
C PHE A 47 -3.48 7.67 13.18
N THR A 48 -4.47 7.75 12.31
CA THR A 48 -4.54 8.79 11.26
C THR A 48 -5.78 9.65 11.45
N LEU A 49 -5.61 10.97 11.26
CA LEU A 49 -6.68 11.95 11.11
C LEU A 49 -6.97 12.14 9.63
N TYR A 50 -8.24 12.20 9.27
CA TYR A 50 -8.73 12.29 7.89
C TYR A 50 -9.57 13.55 7.68
N ASN A 51 -9.97 13.81 6.43
CA ASN A 51 -10.82 14.93 6.03
C ASN A 51 -10.34 16.30 6.54
N LEU A 52 -9.03 16.47 6.64
CA LEU A 52 -8.41 17.74 7.01
C LEU A 52 -8.46 18.70 5.81
N SER A 53 -8.56 20.00 6.10
CA SER A 53 -8.36 21.06 5.11
C SER A 53 -6.86 21.22 4.78
N PRO A 54 -6.48 21.40 3.50
CA PRO A 54 -5.10 21.70 3.08
C PRO A 54 -4.56 23.01 3.61
N ALA A 55 -3.24 23.13 3.70
CA ALA A 55 -2.50 24.33 4.13
C ALA A 55 -3.03 24.97 5.44
N MET A 56 -3.51 24.14 6.37
CA MET A 56 -4.20 24.57 7.58
C MET A 56 -3.42 24.13 8.82
N SER A 57 -3.33 25.04 9.80
CA SER A 57 -2.75 24.75 11.10
C SER A 57 -3.78 24.10 12.02
N TYR A 58 -3.37 23.04 12.68
CA TYR A 58 -4.18 22.31 13.65
C TYR A 58 -3.46 22.20 14.99
N ASN A 59 -4.24 22.21 16.06
CA ASN A 59 -3.82 21.80 17.38
C ASN A 59 -4.67 20.58 17.79
N MET A 60 -4.05 19.41 17.79
CA MET A 60 -4.67 18.16 18.23
C MET A 60 -4.39 17.97 19.72
N ARG A 61 -5.43 17.69 20.50
CA ARG A 61 -5.30 17.32 21.91
C ARG A 61 -5.65 15.85 22.09
N LEU A 62 -4.81 15.11 22.78
CA LEU A 62 -5.06 13.75 23.23
C LEU A 62 -5.43 13.80 24.72
N SER A 63 -6.42 13.01 25.15
CA SER A 63 -6.77 12.83 26.56
C SER A 63 -7.16 11.38 26.87
N ASN A 64 -6.64 10.80 27.96
CA ASN A 64 -7.08 9.50 28.51
C ASN A 64 -7.85 9.66 29.84
N GLY A 65 -8.26 10.88 30.19
CA GLY A 65 -9.01 11.17 31.41
C GLY A 65 -8.21 11.13 32.72
N ASP A 66 -6.88 10.95 32.66
CA ASP A 66 -6.00 10.94 33.85
C ASP A 66 -5.56 12.35 34.32
N GLY A 67 -6.02 13.40 33.63
CA GLY A 67 -5.67 14.79 33.91
C GLY A 67 -4.37 15.27 33.24
N THR A 68 -3.70 14.44 32.44
CA THR A 68 -2.50 14.81 31.68
C THR A 68 -2.79 14.77 30.17
N ASP A 69 -3.21 15.88 29.60
CA ASP A 69 -3.45 15.95 28.15
C ASP A 69 -2.16 16.25 27.37
N VAL A 70 -2.05 15.71 26.16
CA VAL A 70 -0.95 15.99 25.24
C VAL A 70 -1.48 16.80 24.06
N SER A 71 -0.80 17.90 23.71
CA SER A 71 -1.15 18.71 22.54
C SER A 71 -0.07 18.63 21.48
N VAL A 72 -0.45 18.36 20.24
CA VAL A 72 0.44 18.29 19.07
C VAL A 72 -0.04 19.30 18.04
N SER A 73 0.84 20.23 17.67
CA SER A 73 0.56 21.20 16.60
C SER A 73 1.17 20.70 15.29
N PHE A 74 0.42 20.84 14.20
CA PHE A 74 0.89 20.44 12.87
C PHE A 74 0.21 21.26 11.77
N VAL A 75 0.79 21.25 10.57
CA VAL A 75 0.28 21.99 9.40
C VAL A 75 0.12 21.03 8.24
N THR A 76 -1.09 20.92 7.69
CA THR A 76 -1.32 20.10 6.48
C THR A 76 -0.58 20.68 5.28
N LYS A 77 -0.19 19.80 4.35
CA LYS A 77 0.47 20.23 3.12
C LYS A 77 -0.48 21.06 2.25
N ASN A 78 0.10 21.84 1.34
CA ASN A 78 -0.67 22.51 0.30
C ASN A 78 -1.34 21.50 -0.63
N GLU A 79 -2.46 21.91 -1.22
CA GLU A 79 -3.14 21.20 -2.30
C GLU A 79 -3.42 22.21 -3.40
N SER A 80 -2.88 21.96 -4.60
CA SER A 80 -3.05 22.90 -5.72
C SER A 80 -4.46 22.85 -6.29
N LEU A 81 -5.09 21.67 -6.29
CA LEU A 81 -6.45 21.46 -6.77
C LEU A 81 -7.04 20.17 -6.20
N LEU A 82 -8.34 20.22 -5.87
CA LEU A 82 -9.16 19.04 -5.62
C LEU A 82 -9.95 18.67 -6.88
N ILE A 83 -9.70 17.48 -7.41
CA ILE A 83 -10.44 16.89 -8.53
C ILE A 83 -11.40 15.84 -7.99
N ASP A 84 -12.68 16.18 -7.90
CA ASP A 84 -13.73 15.23 -7.56
C ASP A 84 -14.06 14.34 -8.77
N ALA A 85 -13.79 13.04 -8.65
CA ALA A 85 -14.01 12.05 -9.70
C ALA A 85 -15.47 11.97 -10.18
N SER A 86 -16.46 12.31 -9.33
CA SER A 86 -17.87 12.32 -9.73
C SER A 86 -18.16 13.38 -10.80
N ARG A 87 -17.37 14.46 -10.83
CA ARG A 87 -17.48 15.52 -11.86
C ARG A 87 -16.96 15.08 -13.23
N PHE A 88 -16.21 13.98 -13.27
CA PHE A 88 -15.71 13.33 -14.48
C PHE A 88 -16.63 12.18 -14.95
N GLY A 89 -17.76 11.97 -14.25
CA GLY A 89 -18.73 10.92 -14.59
C GLY A 89 -18.49 9.58 -13.92
N ALA A 90 -17.64 9.50 -12.88
CA ALA A 90 -17.55 8.29 -12.08
C ALA A 90 -18.85 8.08 -11.28
N VAL A 91 -19.45 6.90 -11.41
CA VAL A 91 -20.74 6.55 -10.78
C VAL A 91 -20.50 5.46 -9.72
N GLY A 92 -20.88 5.74 -8.48
CA GLY A 92 -20.63 4.88 -7.33
C GLY A 92 -21.66 3.75 -7.12
N ASP A 93 -22.14 3.12 -8.20
CA ASP A 93 -23.20 2.10 -8.19
C ASP A 93 -22.70 0.63 -8.17
N GLY A 94 -21.40 0.41 -8.34
CA GLY A 94 -20.76 -0.91 -8.41
C GLY A 94 -20.93 -1.62 -9.76
N GLU A 95 -21.63 -1.01 -10.72
CA GLU A 95 -21.99 -1.62 -12.00
C GLU A 95 -21.43 -0.85 -13.19
N THR A 96 -21.44 0.48 -13.15
CA THR A 96 -20.92 1.34 -14.19
C THR A 96 -19.40 1.25 -14.27
N ASP A 97 -18.86 0.99 -15.47
CA ASP A 97 -17.41 1.03 -15.69
C ASP A 97 -16.90 2.48 -15.59
N CYS A 98 -16.22 2.77 -14.49
CA CYS A 98 -15.70 4.10 -14.17
C CYS A 98 -14.27 4.31 -14.69
N THR A 99 -13.67 3.36 -15.41
CA THR A 99 -12.25 3.39 -15.78
C THR A 99 -11.88 4.67 -16.52
N SER A 100 -12.67 5.06 -17.54
CA SER A 100 -12.41 6.26 -18.33
C SER A 100 -12.58 7.54 -17.50
N ALA A 101 -13.61 7.62 -16.64
CA ALA A 101 -13.85 8.78 -15.78
C ALA A 101 -12.73 8.97 -14.75
N LEU A 102 -12.33 7.89 -14.09
CA LEU A 102 -11.26 7.89 -13.09
C LEU A 102 -9.90 8.20 -13.74
N SER A 103 -9.60 7.61 -14.90
CA SER A 103 -8.38 7.90 -15.65
C SER A 103 -8.32 9.34 -16.14
N ALA A 104 -9.46 9.92 -16.58
CA ALA A 104 -9.54 11.33 -16.95
C ALA A 104 -9.29 12.25 -15.74
N ALA A 105 -9.85 11.93 -14.57
CA ALA A 105 -9.59 12.67 -13.33
C ALA A 105 -8.10 12.61 -12.94
N ILE A 106 -7.47 11.44 -13.04
CA ILE A 106 -6.02 11.26 -12.80
C ILE A 106 -5.19 12.06 -13.80
N ALA A 107 -5.51 12.01 -15.08
CA ALA A 107 -4.80 12.74 -16.12
C ALA A 107 -4.92 14.27 -15.94
N ALA A 108 -6.09 14.76 -15.52
CA ALA A 108 -6.35 16.17 -15.27
C ALA A 108 -5.71 16.70 -13.97
N CYS A 109 -5.32 15.81 -13.06
CA CYS A 109 -4.75 16.19 -11.75
C CYS A 109 -3.46 17.00 -11.94
N PRO A 110 -3.37 18.25 -11.45
CA PRO A 110 -2.14 19.03 -11.55
C PRO A 110 -1.08 18.52 -10.58
N LYS A 111 0.13 19.07 -10.69
CA LYS A 111 1.20 18.87 -9.69
C LYS A 111 0.68 19.29 -8.31
N ASP A 112 0.95 18.49 -7.29
CA ASP A 112 0.51 18.67 -5.90
C ASP A 112 -1.02 18.70 -5.75
N GLY A 113 -1.74 18.07 -6.69
CA GLY A 113 -3.20 17.96 -6.70
C GLY A 113 -3.69 16.67 -6.05
N THR A 114 -4.99 16.64 -5.75
CA THR A 114 -5.69 15.47 -5.19
C THR A 114 -6.82 15.05 -6.11
N VAL A 115 -6.84 13.78 -6.52
CA VAL A 115 -8.05 13.15 -7.06
C VAL A 115 -8.83 12.56 -5.89
N TYR A 116 -10.02 13.08 -5.65
CA TYR A 116 -10.92 12.68 -4.58
C TYR A 116 -12.02 11.76 -5.13
N VAL A 117 -12.17 10.59 -4.51
CA VAL A 117 -13.22 9.62 -4.82
C VAL A 117 -14.20 9.60 -3.64
N PRO A 118 -15.43 10.13 -3.81
CA PRO A 118 -16.41 10.17 -2.73
C PRO A 118 -16.97 8.79 -2.43
N LYS A 119 -17.72 8.66 -1.33
CA LYS A 119 -18.48 7.45 -0.97
C LYS A 119 -19.24 6.87 -2.18
N GLY A 120 -19.13 5.56 -2.37
CA GLY A 120 -19.73 4.82 -3.49
C GLY A 120 -18.88 3.61 -3.88
N VAL A 121 -19.43 2.71 -4.70
CA VAL A 121 -18.69 1.57 -5.24
C VAL A 121 -18.42 1.83 -6.72
N TYR A 122 -17.15 1.88 -7.12
CA TYR A 122 -16.74 2.26 -8.47
C TYR A 122 -16.07 1.07 -9.14
N LYS A 123 -16.81 0.40 -10.03
CA LYS A 123 -16.22 -0.66 -10.85
C LYS A 123 -15.19 -0.05 -11.79
N THR A 124 -13.96 -0.55 -11.77
CA THR A 124 -12.88 -0.04 -12.60
C THR A 124 -11.89 -1.14 -12.99
N TYR A 125 -11.21 -0.91 -14.10
CA TYR A 125 -10.01 -1.64 -14.52
C TYR A 125 -8.76 -0.82 -14.11
N PRO A 126 -7.54 -1.32 -14.36
CA PRO A 126 -6.29 -0.68 -13.92
C PRO A 126 -6.20 0.83 -14.15
N LEU A 127 -5.90 1.56 -13.08
CA LEU A 127 -5.68 3.00 -13.06
C LEU A 127 -4.18 3.29 -12.91
N PHE A 128 -3.65 4.13 -13.78
CA PHE A 128 -2.23 4.50 -13.79
C PHE A 128 -2.02 5.87 -13.14
N LEU A 129 -1.50 5.89 -11.92
CA LEU A 129 -1.15 7.11 -11.21
C LEU A 129 0.11 7.74 -11.81
N LYS A 130 0.23 9.06 -11.65
CA LYS A 130 1.36 9.86 -12.14
C LYS A 130 2.02 10.63 -11.00
N SER A 131 3.18 11.24 -11.27
CA SER A 131 3.92 11.99 -10.24
C SER A 131 3.14 13.16 -9.66
N ASP A 132 3.51 13.53 -8.42
CA ASP A 132 3.04 14.70 -7.68
C ASP A 132 1.52 14.76 -7.53
N MET A 133 0.92 13.65 -7.06
CA MET A 133 -0.52 13.60 -6.82
C MET A 133 -0.90 12.74 -5.63
N THR A 134 -2.09 12.99 -5.09
CA THR A 134 -2.77 12.10 -4.14
C THR A 134 -4.03 11.52 -4.79
N LEU A 135 -4.21 10.20 -4.72
CA LEU A 135 -5.52 9.56 -4.87
C LEU A 135 -6.12 9.41 -3.47
N TYR A 136 -7.19 10.16 -3.18
CA TYR A 136 -7.86 10.17 -1.89
C TYR A 136 -9.20 9.43 -1.98
N LEU A 137 -9.31 8.30 -1.27
CA LEU A 137 -10.54 7.50 -1.19
C LEU A 137 -11.27 7.83 0.11
N ASP A 138 -12.42 8.50 0.01
CA ASP A 138 -13.19 8.90 1.19
C ASP A 138 -13.78 7.69 1.93
N ASP A 139 -14.26 7.93 3.15
CA ASP A 139 -14.97 6.91 3.92
C ASP A 139 -16.18 6.37 3.14
N GLY A 140 -16.22 5.06 2.97
CA GLY A 140 -17.22 4.36 2.16
C GLY A 140 -17.00 4.41 0.64
N ALA A 141 -15.88 4.93 0.15
CA ALA A 141 -15.47 4.75 -1.25
C ALA A 141 -14.85 3.35 -1.45
N VAL A 142 -15.22 2.67 -2.54
CA VAL A 142 -14.69 1.36 -2.92
C VAL A 142 -14.29 1.39 -4.38
N LEU A 143 -13.00 1.21 -4.69
CA LEU A 143 -12.56 0.87 -6.04
C LEU A 143 -12.68 -0.64 -6.22
N LEU A 144 -13.61 -1.08 -7.05
CA LEU A 144 -13.93 -2.49 -7.26
C LEU A 144 -13.35 -2.97 -8.59
N GLY A 145 -12.45 -3.94 -8.55
CA GLY A 145 -11.84 -4.53 -9.74
C GLY A 145 -12.88 -5.17 -10.66
N GLY A 146 -12.83 -4.86 -11.95
CA GLY A 146 -13.61 -5.57 -12.96
C GLY A 146 -13.22 -7.04 -13.08
N VAL A 147 -14.17 -7.91 -13.43
CA VAL A 147 -13.93 -9.37 -13.49
C VAL A 147 -13.41 -9.85 -14.85
N GLU A 148 -13.53 -9.02 -15.89
CA GLU A 148 -13.12 -9.34 -17.26
C GLU A 148 -11.61 -9.17 -17.45
N ARG A 149 -10.87 -10.27 -17.45
CA ARG A 149 -9.40 -10.32 -17.64
C ARG A 149 -8.93 -9.60 -18.91
N SER A 150 -9.70 -9.63 -19.99
CA SER A 150 -9.36 -8.99 -21.27
C SER A 150 -9.25 -7.48 -21.19
N HIS A 151 -9.87 -6.86 -20.18
CA HIS A 151 -9.80 -5.40 -19.96
C HIS A 151 -8.60 -4.98 -19.10
N TYR A 152 -7.86 -5.94 -18.54
CA TYR A 152 -6.59 -5.66 -17.87
C TYR A 152 -5.47 -5.56 -18.91
N PRO A 153 -4.78 -4.42 -19.04
CA PRO A 153 -3.62 -4.32 -19.90
C PRO A 153 -2.49 -5.23 -19.40
N VAL A 154 -1.70 -5.75 -20.33
CA VAL A 154 -0.51 -6.54 -20.02
C VAL A 154 0.70 -5.61 -19.90
N LEU A 155 1.38 -5.67 -18.76
CA LEU A 155 2.72 -5.10 -18.58
C LEU A 155 3.74 -6.13 -19.07
N PRO A 156 4.51 -5.83 -20.14
CA PRO A 156 5.60 -6.67 -20.58
C PRO A 156 6.61 -6.88 -19.45
N GLY A 157 7.13 -8.11 -19.31
CA GLY A 157 8.13 -8.41 -18.30
C GLY A 157 9.37 -7.52 -18.44
N THR A 158 9.96 -7.53 -19.64
CA THR A 158 11.05 -6.65 -20.03
C THR A 158 10.67 -5.79 -21.22
N ILE A 159 11.25 -4.59 -21.29
CA ILE A 159 11.23 -3.71 -22.45
C ILE A 159 12.67 -3.40 -22.84
N GLN A 160 13.00 -3.63 -24.11
CA GLN A 160 14.29 -3.25 -24.67
C GLN A 160 14.22 -1.79 -25.14
N THR A 161 15.22 -1.00 -24.77
CA THR A 161 15.36 0.38 -25.25
C THR A 161 16.69 0.50 -25.97
N GLU A 162 16.70 1.13 -27.15
CA GLU A 162 17.89 1.24 -28.00
C GLU A 162 19.09 1.91 -27.29
N HIS A 163 18.81 2.75 -26.28
CA HIS A 163 19.83 3.55 -25.60
C HIS A 163 19.90 3.36 -24.07
N ALA A 164 18.90 2.75 -23.42
CA ALA A 164 18.88 2.58 -21.96
C ALA A 164 18.90 1.11 -21.51
N GLY A 165 19.15 0.19 -22.44
CA GLY A 165 19.21 -1.26 -22.19
C GLY A 165 17.85 -1.86 -21.88
N GLU A 166 17.87 -3.05 -21.30
CA GLU A 166 16.66 -3.72 -20.82
C GLU A 166 16.11 -3.02 -19.56
N LYS A 167 14.78 -2.87 -19.48
CA LYS A 167 14.07 -2.40 -18.30
C LYS A 167 13.00 -3.40 -17.90
N CYS A 168 12.90 -3.68 -16.60
CA CYS A 168 11.82 -4.51 -16.05
C CYS A 168 10.59 -3.63 -15.79
N LEU A 169 9.49 -3.91 -16.49
CA LEU A 169 8.22 -3.18 -16.33
C LEU A 169 7.17 -4.05 -15.60
N GLY A 170 7.06 -5.30 -16.00
CA GLY A 170 6.28 -6.34 -15.34
C GLY A 170 7.18 -7.28 -14.52
N THR A 171 6.59 -7.95 -13.55
CA THR A 171 7.26 -8.98 -12.75
C THR A 171 6.25 -10.03 -12.30
N TRP A 172 6.71 -11.27 -12.20
CA TRP A 172 5.97 -12.37 -11.59
C TRP A 172 6.93 -13.27 -10.82
N GLU A 173 6.69 -13.38 -9.51
CA GLU A 173 7.50 -14.18 -8.58
C GLU A 173 9.02 -13.91 -8.76
N GLY A 174 9.42 -12.64 -8.81
CA GLY A 174 10.82 -12.22 -8.88
C GLY A 174 11.56 -12.50 -10.19
N ASN A 175 10.83 -12.72 -11.28
CA ASN A 175 11.36 -12.70 -12.65
C ASN A 175 10.58 -11.67 -13.48
N PRO A 176 11.19 -11.06 -14.51
CA PRO A 176 10.53 -10.07 -15.34
C PRO A 176 9.69 -10.76 -16.41
N LEU A 177 8.52 -11.26 -16.00
CA LEU A 177 7.55 -11.94 -16.87
C LEU A 177 6.33 -11.06 -17.08
N ASP A 178 5.66 -11.24 -18.22
CA ASP A 178 4.45 -10.51 -18.53
C ASP A 178 3.37 -10.77 -17.49
N CYS A 179 2.79 -9.70 -16.97
CA CYS A 179 1.74 -9.74 -15.97
C CYS A 179 0.65 -8.73 -16.33
N TYR A 180 -0.58 -8.99 -15.91
CA TYR A 180 -1.63 -8.00 -15.98
C TYR A 180 -1.31 -6.83 -15.04
N ALA A 181 -1.64 -5.60 -15.45
CA ALA A 181 -1.47 -4.41 -14.63
C ALA A 181 -2.31 -4.50 -13.35
N ALA A 182 -1.81 -3.94 -12.26
CA ALA A 182 -2.53 -3.90 -11.00
C ALA A 182 -3.69 -2.90 -11.04
N LEU A 183 -4.70 -3.08 -10.19
CA LEU A 183 -5.85 -2.18 -10.14
C LEU A 183 -5.43 -0.73 -9.89
N ILE A 184 -4.48 -0.52 -8.98
CA ILE A 184 -3.72 0.73 -8.85
C ILE A 184 -2.28 0.48 -9.29
N THR A 185 -1.84 1.18 -10.32
CA THR A 185 -0.49 1.05 -10.87
C THR A 185 0.21 2.41 -10.89
N ALA A 186 1.47 2.48 -10.49
CA ALA A 186 2.34 3.62 -10.74
C ALA A 186 3.69 3.13 -11.29
N LEU A 187 4.17 3.77 -12.35
CA LEU A 187 5.39 3.36 -13.05
C LEU A 187 6.31 4.58 -13.20
N GLY A 188 7.50 4.54 -12.59
CA GLY A 188 8.46 5.64 -12.67
C GLY A 188 8.00 6.95 -12.01
N ALA A 189 6.98 6.89 -11.15
CA ALA A 189 6.35 8.08 -10.58
C ALA A 189 7.05 8.55 -9.30
N LYS A 190 6.96 9.86 -9.02
CA LYS A 190 7.51 10.47 -7.81
C LYS A 190 6.44 11.17 -7.01
N ASN A 191 6.55 11.17 -5.69
CA ASN A 191 5.63 11.91 -4.80
C ASN A 191 4.17 11.51 -5.03
N VAL A 192 3.89 10.21 -4.94
CA VAL A 192 2.55 9.65 -5.15
C VAL A 192 1.98 9.16 -3.84
N ALA A 193 0.74 9.56 -3.53
CA ALA A 193 0.02 9.07 -2.37
C ALA A 193 -1.30 8.38 -2.76
N VAL A 194 -1.61 7.29 -2.07
CA VAL A 194 -2.94 6.67 -2.02
C VAL A 194 -3.39 6.76 -0.57
N ALA A 195 -4.40 7.57 -0.27
CA ALA A 195 -4.76 7.93 1.09
C ALA A 195 -6.27 7.90 1.32
N GLY A 196 -6.67 7.87 2.59
CA GLY A 196 -8.08 7.96 3.01
C GLY A 196 -8.56 6.70 3.71
N GLN A 197 -9.88 6.58 3.88
CA GLN A 197 -10.52 5.47 4.59
C GLN A 197 -11.21 4.47 3.67
N GLY A 198 -11.18 4.72 2.36
CA GLY A 198 -11.80 3.85 1.37
C GLY A 198 -11.07 2.52 1.14
N ILE A 199 -11.66 1.71 0.27
CA ILE A 199 -11.27 0.34 -0.01
C ILE A 199 -10.79 0.23 -1.47
N VAL A 200 -9.70 -0.50 -1.68
CA VAL A 200 -9.28 -1.01 -2.99
C VAL A 200 -9.50 -2.52 -3.00
N ASP A 201 -10.55 -2.95 -3.68
CA ASP A 201 -11.01 -4.35 -3.72
C ASP A 201 -10.65 -4.97 -5.08
N GLY A 202 -9.76 -5.96 -5.06
CA GLY A 202 -9.34 -6.68 -6.26
C GLY A 202 -10.41 -7.57 -6.89
N ASN A 203 -11.52 -7.82 -6.17
CA ASN A 203 -12.69 -8.58 -6.62
C ASN A 203 -12.37 -9.99 -7.14
N ALA A 204 -11.29 -10.59 -6.65
CA ALA A 204 -10.73 -11.80 -7.26
C ALA A 204 -11.60 -13.05 -7.13
N GLN A 205 -12.42 -13.13 -6.09
CA GLN A 205 -13.39 -14.20 -5.85
C GLN A 205 -14.49 -14.26 -6.91
N ASN A 206 -14.81 -13.12 -7.55
CA ASN A 206 -15.84 -13.03 -8.58
C ASN A 206 -15.26 -13.13 -10.00
N ALA A 207 -13.96 -13.35 -10.11
CA ALA A 207 -13.24 -13.52 -11.37
C ALA A 207 -12.55 -14.89 -11.41
N ASP A 208 -11.84 -15.17 -12.51
CA ASP A 208 -11.11 -16.43 -12.67
C ASP A 208 -9.69 -16.41 -12.05
N TRP A 209 -9.36 -15.38 -11.26
CA TRP A 209 -8.01 -15.12 -10.77
C TRP A 209 -7.51 -16.17 -9.77
N TRP A 210 -8.39 -16.82 -9.00
CA TRP A 210 -8.00 -17.89 -8.07
C TRP A 210 -8.18 -19.30 -8.64
N ILE A 211 -8.55 -19.42 -9.91
CA ILE A 211 -8.79 -20.69 -10.59
C ILE A 211 -7.56 -21.09 -11.40
N ASN A 212 -7.04 -22.30 -11.17
CA ASN A 212 -5.88 -22.85 -11.88
C ASN A 212 -4.67 -21.90 -11.87
N VAL A 213 -4.32 -21.34 -10.71
CA VAL A 213 -3.35 -20.24 -10.56
C VAL A 213 -1.93 -20.50 -11.08
N ARG A 214 -1.58 -21.77 -11.33
CA ARG A 214 -0.30 -22.19 -11.93
C ARG A 214 -0.32 -22.12 -13.46
N GLN A 215 -1.47 -21.92 -14.08
CA GLN A 215 -1.64 -21.80 -15.53
C GLN A 215 -1.61 -20.33 -15.94
N ARG A 216 -0.63 -19.96 -16.79
CA ARG A 216 -0.60 -18.65 -17.44
C ARG A 216 -1.72 -18.57 -18.49
N LYS A 217 -2.66 -17.63 -18.35
CA LYS A 217 -3.68 -17.33 -19.38
C LYS A 217 -3.43 -15.92 -19.93
N GLY A 218 -2.73 -15.84 -21.06
CA GLY A 218 -2.22 -14.59 -21.64
C GLY A 218 -1.00 -14.05 -20.88
N ALA A 219 -1.24 -13.43 -19.74
CA ALA A 219 -0.21 -12.94 -18.82
C ALA A 219 -0.43 -13.50 -17.40
N TRP A 220 0.56 -13.31 -16.52
CA TRP A 220 0.44 -13.65 -15.12
C TRP A 220 -0.52 -12.72 -14.36
N ARG A 221 -1.07 -13.19 -13.25
CA ARG A 221 -2.16 -12.50 -12.52
C ARG A 221 -1.71 -11.10 -12.06
N PRO A 222 -2.65 -10.14 -11.98
CA PRO A 222 -2.33 -8.81 -11.49
C PRO A 222 -2.15 -8.80 -9.97
N ARG A 223 -1.49 -7.76 -9.47
CA ARG A 223 -1.54 -7.38 -8.06
C ARG A 223 -2.75 -6.47 -7.83
N THR A 224 -3.09 -6.15 -6.58
CA THR A 224 -4.06 -5.07 -6.33
C THR A 224 -3.41 -3.69 -6.45
N MET A 225 -2.23 -3.52 -5.86
CA MET A 225 -1.42 -2.30 -5.99
C MET A 225 0.00 -2.63 -6.45
N PHE A 226 0.51 -1.90 -7.44
CA PHE A 226 1.87 -2.08 -7.95
C PHE A 226 2.56 -0.74 -8.21
N PHE A 227 3.65 -0.49 -7.47
CA PHE A 227 4.45 0.72 -7.59
C PHE A 227 5.85 0.33 -8.07
N SER A 228 6.13 0.51 -9.36
CA SER A 228 7.40 0.09 -9.96
C SER A 228 8.29 1.28 -10.27
N HIS A 229 9.56 1.23 -9.85
CA HIS A 229 10.55 2.29 -10.07
C HIS A 229 10.09 3.67 -9.57
N CYS A 230 9.30 3.69 -8.50
CA CYS A 230 8.77 4.92 -7.93
C CYS A 230 9.68 5.46 -6.83
N ASP A 231 9.56 6.75 -6.52
CA ASP A 231 10.27 7.41 -5.43
C ASP A 231 9.30 8.23 -4.59
N ASN A 232 9.37 8.10 -3.27
CA ASN A 232 8.45 8.76 -2.33
C ASN A 232 6.98 8.37 -2.57
N VAL A 233 6.65 7.13 -2.23
CA VAL A 233 5.29 6.56 -2.28
C VAL A 233 4.70 6.54 -0.88
N SER A 234 3.45 6.96 -0.73
CA SER A 234 2.74 6.92 0.57
C SER A 234 1.39 6.24 0.45
N ILE A 235 1.19 5.14 1.16
CA ILE A 235 -0.08 4.40 1.24
C ILE A 235 -0.59 4.58 2.66
N VAL A 236 -1.69 5.31 2.83
CA VAL A 236 -2.13 5.80 4.16
C VAL A 236 -3.59 5.48 4.40
N GLY A 237 -3.89 4.69 5.44
CA GLY A 237 -5.25 4.48 5.96
C GLY A 237 -6.16 3.54 5.16
N VAL A 238 -5.90 3.39 3.86
CA VAL A 238 -6.77 2.61 2.96
C VAL A 238 -6.82 1.13 3.34
N THR A 239 -7.94 0.49 3.00
CA THR A 239 -8.07 -0.97 3.03
C THR A 239 -7.76 -1.54 1.64
N VAL A 240 -6.99 -2.62 1.58
CA VAL A 240 -6.70 -3.36 0.35
C VAL A 240 -7.12 -4.81 0.53
N GLN A 241 -7.99 -5.33 -0.35
CA GLN A 241 -8.57 -6.66 -0.14
C GLN A 241 -8.85 -7.43 -1.43
N ASN A 242 -9.15 -8.73 -1.26
CA ASN A 242 -9.55 -9.66 -2.31
C ASN A 242 -8.64 -9.63 -3.54
N SER A 243 -7.33 -9.66 -3.30
CA SER A 243 -6.32 -9.52 -4.33
C SER A 243 -6.28 -10.71 -5.29
N PRO A 244 -6.11 -10.48 -6.61
CA PRO A 244 -5.90 -11.55 -7.60
C PRO A 244 -4.61 -12.37 -7.36
N SER A 245 -3.60 -11.76 -6.75
CA SER A 245 -2.33 -12.38 -6.31
C SER A 245 -1.70 -11.55 -5.17
N TRP A 246 -0.41 -11.21 -5.21
CA TRP A 246 0.22 -10.34 -4.20
C TRP A 246 -0.53 -9.01 -4.08
N THR A 247 -0.70 -8.51 -2.87
CA THR A 247 -1.67 -7.44 -2.62
C THR A 247 -1.08 -6.06 -2.87
N VAL A 248 0.00 -5.70 -2.16
CA VAL A 248 0.69 -4.42 -2.31
C VAL A 248 2.15 -4.68 -2.61
N HIS A 249 2.57 -4.39 -3.84
CA HIS A 249 3.90 -4.71 -4.35
C HIS A 249 4.65 -3.45 -4.82
N PRO A 250 5.44 -2.81 -3.94
CA PRO A 250 6.48 -1.89 -4.36
C PRO A 250 7.67 -2.68 -4.94
N HIS A 251 8.07 -2.34 -6.16
CA HIS A 251 9.11 -3.02 -6.93
C HIS A 251 10.13 -1.99 -7.43
N TYR A 252 11.41 -2.15 -7.11
CA TYR A 252 12.46 -1.17 -7.46
C TYR A 252 12.17 0.26 -6.98
N SER A 253 11.33 0.41 -5.96
CA SER A 253 10.88 1.73 -5.49
C SER A 253 11.56 2.13 -4.19
N ASP A 254 11.85 3.41 -4.03
CA ASP A 254 12.56 3.93 -2.86
C ASP A 254 11.67 4.91 -2.08
N ASN A 255 11.90 5.01 -0.76
CA ASN A 255 11.14 5.87 0.15
C ASN A 255 9.64 5.52 0.11
N VAL A 256 9.30 4.31 0.57
CA VAL A 256 7.94 3.76 0.53
C VAL A 256 7.36 3.68 1.94
N ASP A 257 6.28 4.41 2.17
CA ASP A 257 5.55 4.40 3.43
C ASP A 257 4.21 3.65 3.28
N ALA A 258 3.96 2.70 4.17
CA ALA A 258 2.67 2.02 4.35
C ALA A 258 2.20 2.24 5.79
N LEU A 259 1.29 3.19 5.97
CA LEU A 259 0.94 3.77 7.27
C LEU A 259 -0.54 3.55 7.59
N ASP A 260 -0.83 2.92 8.73
CA ASP A 260 -2.20 2.69 9.23
C ASP A 260 -3.12 2.00 8.22
N ILE A 261 -2.55 1.17 7.33
CA ILE A 261 -3.30 0.45 6.30
C ILE A 261 -3.90 -0.87 6.84
N LEU A 262 -4.98 -1.32 6.23
CA LEU A 262 -5.54 -2.66 6.44
C LEU A 262 -5.38 -3.49 5.16
N ILE A 263 -4.77 -4.67 5.26
CA ILE A 263 -4.70 -5.63 4.16
C ILE A 263 -5.44 -6.90 4.55
N LYS A 264 -6.46 -7.28 3.79
CA LYS A 264 -7.32 -8.43 4.10
C LYS A 264 -7.60 -9.31 2.89
N ASN A 265 -7.19 -10.56 2.95
CA ASN A 265 -7.57 -11.58 1.96
C ASN A 265 -8.10 -12.83 2.66
N PRO A 266 -8.98 -13.62 2.02
CA PRO A 266 -9.38 -14.93 2.54
C PRO A 266 -8.17 -15.82 2.86
N ASP A 267 -8.30 -16.67 3.88
CA ASP A 267 -7.19 -17.54 4.30
C ASP A 267 -6.82 -18.61 3.27
N ASN A 268 -7.77 -18.96 2.41
CA ASN A 268 -7.60 -19.92 1.34
C ASN A 268 -7.30 -19.27 -0.02
N SER A 269 -7.14 -17.93 -0.09
CA SER A 269 -6.84 -17.27 -1.36
C SER A 269 -5.38 -17.50 -1.77
N PRO A 270 -5.12 -17.95 -3.01
CA PRO A 270 -3.80 -18.39 -3.43
C PRO A 270 -2.87 -17.23 -3.79
N ASN A 271 -1.66 -17.24 -3.21
CA ASN A 271 -0.59 -16.27 -3.46
C ASN A 271 -0.98 -14.83 -3.14
N THR A 272 -1.78 -14.64 -2.09
CA THR A 272 -2.21 -13.32 -1.64
C THR A 272 -1.33 -12.82 -0.50
N ASP A 273 -0.03 -12.73 -0.74
CA ASP A 273 0.91 -12.07 0.16
C ASP A 273 0.40 -10.64 0.44
N GLY A 274 0.61 -10.14 1.66
CA GLY A 274 0.10 -8.84 2.08
C GLY A 274 0.90 -7.68 1.50
N PHE A 275 2.16 -7.56 1.93
CA PHE A 275 3.06 -6.49 1.49
C PHE A 275 4.40 -7.07 1.01
N ASP A 276 4.75 -6.78 -0.25
CA ASP A 276 5.82 -7.43 -0.99
C ASP A 276 6.88 -6.44 -1.48
N PRO A 277 7.72 -5.83 -0.62
CA PRO A 277 8.78 -4.97 -1.08
C PRO A 277 9.85 -5.80 -1.79
N GLU A 278 10.01 -5.55 -3.09
CA GLU A 278 10.97 -6.22 -3.96
C GLU A 278 12.00 -5.24 -4.51
N SER A 279 13.27 -5.41 -4.13
CA SER A 279 14.38 -4.52 -4.52
C SER A 279 14.13 -3.04 -4.17
N CYS A 280 13.65 -2.76 -2.95
CA CYS A 280 13.28 -1.42 -2.49
C CYS A 280 14.23 -0.87 -1.41
N ALA A 281 14.48 0.44 -1.35
CA ALA A 281 15.23 1.06 -0.27
C ALA A 281 14.36 2.00 0.58
N ASN A 282 14.63 2.08 1.88
CA ASN A 282 13.95 2.97 2.83
C ASN A 282 12.43 2.73 2.86
N VAL A 283 12.05 1.55 3.35
CA VAL A 283 10.64 1.14 3.44
C VAL A 283 10.17 1.24 4.90
N CYS A 284 9.09 1.97 5.15
CA CYS A 284 8.49 2.08 6.47
C CYS A 284 7.07 1.50 6.46
N VAL A 285 6.86 0.44 7.23
CA VAL A 285 5.52 -0.10 7.49
C VAL A 285 5.19 0.13 8.96
N LEU A 286 4.17 0.96 9.20
CA LEU A 286 3.83 1.44 10.53
C LEU A 286 2.32 1.37 10.76
N GLY A 287 1.88 0.70 11.82
CA GLY A 287 0.45 0.64 12.13
C GLY A 287 -0.34 -0.36 11.27
N ALA A 288 0.28 -1.06 10.33
CA ALA A 288 -0.49 -1.92 9.42
C ALA A 288 -1.19 -3.08 10.15
N VAL A 289 -2.38 -3.43 9.69
CA VAL A 289 -3.10 -4.66 10.07
C VAL A 289 -3.14 -5.57 8.85
N ILE A 290 -2.66 -6.80 8.97
CA ILE A 290 -2.55 -7.72 7.82
C ILE A 290 -3.06 -9.11 8.21
N SER A 291 -4.07 -9.60 7.48
CA SER A 291 -4.59 -10.97 7.56
C SER A 291 -4.85 -11.51 6.16
N VAL A 292 -4.15 -12.56 5.75
CA VAL A 292 -4.11 -13.01 4.35
C VAL A 292 -3.96 -14.52 4.19
N GLY A 293 -4.13 -15.01 2.95
CA GLY A 293 -3.94 -16.42 2.58
C GLY A 293 -2.50 -16.87 2.28
N ASP A 294 -1.51 -15.96 2.35
CA ASP A 294 -0.09 -16.31 2.21
C ASP A 294 0.78 -15.55 3.26
N ASP A 295 2.01 -15.16 2.95
CA ASP A 295 2.88 -14.39 3.86
C ASP A 295 2.29 -12.98 4.15
N CYS A 296 2.21 -12.52 5.41
CA CYS A 296 1.73 -11.17 5.73
C CYS A 296 2.66 -10.10 5.14
N MET A 297 3.97 -10.27 5.33
CA MET A 297 5.00 -9.50 4.64
C MET A 297 6.02 -10.43 4.00
N ALA A 298 6.31 -10.22 2.72
CA ALA A 298 7.31 -10.99 1.99
C ALA A 298 8.37 -10.06 1.37
N VAL A 299 9.50 -9.93 2.05
CA VAL A 299 10.63 -9.10 1.64
C VAL A 299 11.46 -9.83 0.60
N LYS A 300 11.56 -9.25 -0.59
CA LYS A 300 12.15 -9.87 -1.79
C LYS A 300 13.18 -8.95 -2.44
N SER A 301 13.95 -9.48 -3.38
CA SER A 301 14.93 -8.79 -4.22
C SER A 301 15.25 -9.60 -5.48
N GLY A 302 14.21 -10.17 -6.09
CA GLY A 302 14.32 -10.92 -7.33
C GLY A 302 14.97 -12.29 -7.22
N LYS A 303 14.91 -13.03 -8.33
CA LYS A 303 15.61 -14.29 -8.57
C LYS A 303 16.96 -14.02 -9.26
N MET A 304 17.72 -15.08 -9.54
CA MET A 304 19.11 -14.97 -10.03
C MET A 304 19.28 -14.04 -11.25
N TYR A 305 18.38 -14.15 -12.24
CA TYR A 305 18.39 -13.27 -13.40
C TYR A 305 18.33 -11.78 -13.03
N MET A 306 17.47 -11.42 -12.07
CA MET A 306 17.34 -10.04 -11.59
C MET A 306 18.60 -9.61 -10.84
N ALA A 307 19.18 -10.49 -10.02
CA ALA A 307 20.42 -10.20 -9.31
C ALA A 307 21.63 -10.02 -10.25
N GLU A 308 21.64 -10.69 -11.41
CA GLU A 308 22.71 -10.59 -12.41
C GLU A 308 22.58 -9.34 -13.27
N ASN A 309 21.37 -9.01 -13.72
CA ASN A 309 21.13 -8.00 -14.77
C ASN A 309 20.57 -6.68 -14.24
N HIS A 310 19.86 -6.71 -13.11
CA HIS A 310 19.14 -5.57 -12.53
C HIS A 310 19.42 -5.49 -11.03
N TRP A 311 20.66 -5.73 -10.61
CA TRP A 311 21.02 -5.88 -9.20
C TRP A 311 20.54 -4.70 -8.34
N LYS A 312 19.69 -4.98 -7.35
CA LYS A 312 19.29 -4.06 -6.29
C LYS A 312 18.77 -4.87 -5.09
N PRO A 313 19.35 -4.73 -3.89
CA PRO A 313 18.83 -5.36 -2.68
C PRO A 313 17.52 -4.69 -2.24
N THR A 314 16.77 -5.34 -1.36
CA THR A 314 15.86 -4.60 -0.48
C THR A 314 16.60 -4.20 0.78
N GLU A 315 16.68 -2.91 1.06
CA GLU A 315 17.48 -2.39 2.17
C GLU A 315 16.80 -1.30 3.01
N ASN A 316 17.20 -1.23 4.28
CA ASN A 316 16.72 -0.23 5.24
C ASN A 316 15.18 -0.25 5.38
N MET A 317 14.65 -1.40 5.77
CA MET A 317 13.21 -1.59 6.00
C MET A 317 12.89 -1.61 7.48
N GLN A 318 11.89 -0.83 7.89
CA GLN A 318 11.32 -0.85 9.23
C GLN A 318 9.88 -1.36 9.19
N VAL A 319 9.59 -2.34 10.06
CA VAL A 319 8.24 -2.83 10.36
C VAL A 319 7.97 -2.58 11.83
N ARG A 320 6.97 -1.77 12.15
CA ARG A 320 6.74 -1.40 13.55
C ARG A 320 5.27 -1.15 13.87
N ASN A 321 4.87 -1.43 15.12
CA ASN A 321 3.50 -1.21 15.58
C ASN A 321 2.47 -1.83 14.60
N CYS A 322 2.73 -3.03 14.07
CA CYS A 322 1.82 -3.72 13.17
C CYS A 322 1.13 -4.88 13.89
N LEU A 323 -0.10 -5.18 13.48
CA LEU A 323 -0.80 -6.41 13.83
C LEU A 323 -0.78 -7.34 12.62
N LEU A 324 -0.03 -8.43 12.74
CA LEU A 324 0.14 -9.43 11.71
C LEU A 324 -0.64 -10.66 12.16
N GLU A 325 -1.84 -10.81 11.61
CA GLU A 325 -2.75 -11.89 11.98
C GLU A 325 -2.48 -13.14 11.13
N ARG A 326 -3.52 -13.80 10.61
CA ARG A 326 -3.37 -15.03 9.84
C ARG A 326 -2.49 -14.82 8.59
N GLY A 327 -1.56 -15.75 8.38
CA GLY A 327 -0.70 -15.85 7.21
C GLY A 327 0.40 -16.92 7.36
N HIS A 328 1.06 -17.33 6.28
CA HIS A 328 2.13 -18.34 6.25
C HIS A 328 3.42 -17.90 6.98
N GLY A 329 3.55 -16.59 7.23
CA GLY A 329 4.56 -15.98 8.08
C GLY A 329 4.27 -14.50 8.29
N ALA A 330 4.54 -13.99 9.50
CA ALA A 330 4.32 -12.58 9.83
C ALA A 330 5.28 -11.70 9.03
N VAL A 331 6.59 -11.96 9.13
CA VAL A 331 7.60 -11.34 8.28
C VAL A 331 8.47 -12.42 7.67
N VAL A 332 8.55 -12.40 6.35
CA VAL A 332 9.23 -13.42 5.57
C VAL A 332 10.29 -12.80 4.68
N VAL A 333 11.51 -13.30 4.75
CA VAL A 333 12.60 -12.93 3.85
C VAL A 333 12.70 -14.03 2.78
N GLY A 334 12.46 -13.65 1.53
CA GLY A 334 12.53 -14.54 0.36
C GLY A 334 11.21 -15.24 0.00
N SER A 335 11.22 -16.23 -0.90
CA SER A 335 12.41 -16.95 -1.39
C SER A 335 13.20 -16.26 -2.50
N GLU A 336 12.60 -15.25 -3.12
CA GLU A 336 13.17 -14.39 -4.15
C GLU A 336 14.07 -13.34 -3.51
N CYS A 337 15.23 -13.74 -2.98
CA CYS A 337 16.13 -12.82 -2.27
C CYS A 337 17.53 -12.74 -2.90
N ALA A 338 17.63 -12.91 -4.22
CA ALA A 338 18.93 -13.03 -4.89
C ALA A 338 19.71 -11.72 -4.96
N GLY A 339 19.04 -10.57 -4.98
CA GLY A 339 19.67 -9.25 -4.87
C GLY A 339 20.15 -8.92 -3.45
N GLY A 340 19.78 -9.73 -2.45
CA GLY A 340 20.06 -9.49 -1.04
C GLY A 340 18.94 -8.76 -0.29
N VAL A 341 18.91 -8.92 1.03
CA VAL A 341 18.03 -8.19 1.95
C VAL A 341 18.88 -7.72 3.13
N ASN A 342 18.94 -6.41 3.37
CA ASN A 342 19.82 -5.81 4.38
C ASN A 342 19.08 -4.79 5.26
N GLY A 343 19.41 -4.71 6.56
CA GLY A 343 18.84 -3.68 7.43
C GLY A 343 17.32 -3.77 7.63
N LEU A 344 16.79 -4.98 7.83
CA LEU A 344 15.39 -5.20 8.22
C LEU A 344 15.24 -5.11 9.75
N LYS A 345 14.45 -4.15 10.25
CA LYS A 345 14.13 -3.98 11.66
C LYS A 345 12.63 -4.19 11.92
N ILE A 346 12.31 -5.17 12.76
CA ILE A 346 10.94 -5.46 13.20
C ILE A 346 10.84 -5.15 14.69
N SER A 347 9.85 -4.38 15.12
CA SER A 347 9.70 -3.99 16.54
C SER A 347 8.27 -3.67 16.90
N GLN A 348 7.87 -3.85 18.17
CA GLN A 348 6.55 -3.47 18.68
C GLN A 348 5.36 -4.02 17.86
N CYS A 349 5.53 -5.17 17.19
CA CYS A 349 4.47 -5.80 16.42
C CYS A 349 3.80 -6.89 17.24
N LEU A 350 2.51 -7.09 17.00
CA LEU A 350 1.74 -8.22 17.51
C LEU A 350 1.57 -9.22 16.37
N MET A 351 1.88 -10.49 16.61
CA MET A 351 1.79 -11.57 15.62
C MET A 351 0.84 -12.63 16.16
N GLU A 352 -0.33 -12.78 15.54
CA GLU A 352 -1.41 -13.64 16.04
C GLU A 352 -1.84 -14.64 14.98
N ASN A 353 -1.80 -15.93 15.30
CA ASN A 353 -2.25 -17.00 14.40
C ASN A 353 -1.53 -17.07 13.04
N THR A 354 -0.36 -16.43 12.89
CA THR A 354 0.58 -16.71 11.80
C THR A 354 1.18 -18.10 11.97
N ASP A 355 1.48 -18.81 10.88
CA ASP A 355 2.22 -20.07 10.96
C ASP A 355 3.62 -19.89 11.59
N ARG A 356 4.25 -18.73 11.33
CA ARG A 356 5.64 -18.39 11.72
C ARG A 356 5.74 -16.90 12.00
N GLY A 357 6.45 -16.51 13.08
CA GLY A 357 6.74 -15.10 13.34
C GLY A 357 7.71 -14.50 12.31
N LEU A 358 8.94 -15.03 12.29
CA LEU A 358 9.96 -14.71 11.28
C LEU A 358 10.28 -15.95 10.47
N ARG A 359 10.31 -15.83 9.14
CA ARG A 359 10.70 -16.93 8.24
C ARG A 359 11.74 -16.46 7.23
N VAL A 360 12.86 -17.18 7.12
CA VAL A 360 13.88 -16.92 6.08
C VAL A 360 13.90 -18.08 5.11
N LYS A 361 13.68 -17.81 3.82
CA LYS A 361 13.61 -18.80 2.74
C LYS A 361 14.65 -18.46 1.68
N THR A 362 15.46 -19.44 1.29
CA THR A 362 16.32 -19.35 0.10
C THR A 362 16.51 -20.74 -0.51
N ARG A 363 17.11 -20.83 -1.70
CA ARG A 363 17.46 -22.08 -2.38
C ARG A 363 18.83 -21.97 -3.05
N ARG A 364 19.49 -23.09 -3.30
CA ARG A 364 20.73 -23.12 -4.11
C ARG A 364 20.49 -22.38 -5.44
N GLY A 365 21.45 -21.56 -5.87
CA GLY A 365 21.28 -20.67 -7.04
C GLY A 365 20.47 -19.39 -6.76
N ARG A 366 20.48 -18.90 -5.51
CA ARG A 366 19.95 -17.59 -5.10
C ARG A 366 20.98 -16.70 -4.42
N GLY A 367 22.25 -17.11 -4.39
CA GLY A 367 23.32 -16.32 -3.80
C GLY A 367 24.66 -16.83 -4.31
N GLU A 368 25.44 -15.93 -4.91
CA GLU A 368 26.83 -16.14 -5.35
C GLU A 368 27.64 -14.81 -5.34
N ARG A 369 27.02 -13.69 -4.94
CA ARG A 369 27.62 -12.35 -4.87
C ARG A 369 27.60 -11.84 -3.44
#